data_AF-A0A7C7YBN7-F1
#
_entry.id   AF-A0A7C7YBN7-F1
#
_cell.length_a   1.000
_cell.length_b   1.000
_cell.length_c   1.000
_cell.angle_alpha   90.00
_cell.angle_beta   90.00
_cell.angle_gamma   90.00
#
_symmetry.space_group_name_H-M   'P 1'
#
loop_
_entity.id
_entity.type
_entity.pdbx_description
1 polymer ?
#
loop_
_entity_poly.entity_id
_entity_poly.type
_entity_poly.pdbx_seq_one_letter_code
_entity_poly.pdbx_strand_id
1 'polypeptide(L)'
;MTGEGSNDQSKESTREGDQDRPLTIPAASKDYDRDLGVIEAISVVTRSCPNGRVIAAANGALDAIKAGGPDKLKEQAYFVLTAIQGWRGDRATQVHRSLSRYLNQ
;
A
#
# COMPACT_ATOMS: atom_id res chain seq x y z
N MET A 1 48.73 63.92 -12.55
CA MET A 1 47.35 63.62 -12.98
C MET A 1 47.32 62.11 -13.22
N THR A 2 47.03 61.30 -12.19
CA THR A 2 45.69 60.70 -11.94
C THR A 2 45.20 59.97 -13.18
N GLY A 3 45.10 58.65 -13.28
CA GLY A 3 44.99 57.56 -12.32
C GLY A 3 44.21 56.49 -13.09
N GLU A 4 44.79 55.31 -13.31
CA GLU A 4 44.16 54.23 -14.06
C GLU A 4 43.09 53.56 -13.17
N GLY A 5 41.82 53.90 -13.42
CA GLY A 5 40.68 53.25 -12.81
C GLY A 5 40.25 52.04 -13.63
N SER A 6 40.66 50.84 -13.21
CA SER A 6 40.04 49.59 -13.63
C SER A 6 38.63 49.53 -13.05
N ASN A 7 37.63 49.67 -13.93
CA ASN A 7 36.22 49.57 -13.58
C ASN A 7 35.83 48.09 -13.50
N ASP A 8 35.75 47.61 -12.26
CA ASP A 8 35.16 46.35 -11.83
C ASP A 8 33.64 46.42 -12.04
N GLN A 9 33.07 45.54 -12.89
CA GLN A 9 31.68 45.14 -12.77
C GLN A 9 31.28 43.96 -13.68
N SER A 10 30.43 43.12 -13.10
CA SER A 10 29.51 42.16 -13.74
C SER A 10 30.06 40.75 -13.96
N LYS A 11 30.14 39.99 -12.86
CA LYS A 11 29.68 38.60 -12.88
C LYS A 11 28.51 38.47 -11.91
N GLU A 12 27.32 38.53 -12.49
CA GLU A 12 26.09 38.04 -11.88
C GLU A 12 26.27 36.55 -11.61
N SER A 13 26.54 36.19 -10.35
CA SER A 13 26.60 34.82 -9.89
C SER A 13 25.36 34.55 -9.06
N THR A 14 24.42 33.91 -9.75
CA THR A 14 23.31 33.07 -9.28
C THR A 14 23.11 33.01 -7.77
N ARG A 15 21.99 33.57 -7.31
CA ARG A 15 21.40 33.22 -6.01
C ARG A 15 20.86 31.79 -6.12
N GLU A 16 21.64 30.82 -5.67
CA GLU A 16 21.18 29.45 -5.39
C GLU A 16 20.34 29.47 -4.12
N GLY A 17 19.11 29.94 -4.26
CA GLY A 17 18.03 29.58 -3.36
C GLY A 17 17.26 28.43 -3.99
N ASP A 18 17.54 27.20 -3.56
CA ASP A 18 16.44 26.28 -3.20
C ASP A 18 16.98 25.21 -2.26
N GLN A 19 16.23 25.00 -1.19
CA GLN A 19 16.63 24.18 -0.06
C GLN A 19 16.57 22.71 -0.46
N ASP A 20 17.73 22.08 -0.64
CA ASP A 20 17.91 20.63 -0.65
C ASP A 20 17.68 20.07 0.77
N ARG A 21 16.49 20.32 1.32
CA ARG A 21 16.00 19.52 2.45
C ARG A 21 15.63 18.18 1.83
N PRO A 22 16.22 17.06 2.30
CA PRO A 22 15.62 15.78 2.04
C PRO A 22 14.19 15.87 2.58
N LEU A 23 13.21 15.85 1.68
CA LEU A 23 11.86 15.45 2.03
C LEU A 23 12.03 14.00 2.49
N THR A 24 12.32 13.82 3.78
CA THR A 24 12.07 12.56 4.47
C THR A 24 10.57 12.38 4.35
N ILE A 25 10.12 11.80 3.24
CA ILE A 25 8.78 11.24 3.11
C ILE A 25 8.71 10.32 4.32
N PRO A 26 7.87 10.60 5.32
CA PRO A 26 7.71 9.67 6.43
C PRO A 26 7.34 8.36 5.77
N ALA A 27 8.23 7.36 5.88
CA ALA A 27 7.98 6.04 5.36
C ALA A 27 6.60 5.68 5.91
N ALA A 28 5.59 5.65 5.05
CA ALA A 28 4.21 5.48 5.48
C ALA A 28 4.19 4.15 6.23
N SER A 29 4.21 4.23 7.56
CA SER A 29 4.16 3.06 8.42
C SER A 29 2.95 2.29 7.96
N LYS A 30 3.17 1.08 7.45
CA LYS A 30 2.07 0.28 6.93
C LYS A 30 1.17 -0.02 8.13
N ASP A 31 0.05 0.70 8.20
CA ASP A 31 -0.92 0.53 9.27
C ASP A 31 -1.59 -0.82 9.10
N TYR A 32 -1.06 -1.79 9.85
CA TYR A 32 -1.58 -3.14 9.97
C TYR A 32 -2.55 -3.29 11.15
N ASP A 33 -2.70 -2.24 11.97
CA ASP A 33 -3.57 -2.23 13.14
C ASP A 33 -5.03 -1.95 12.77
N ARG A 34 -5.26 -1.16 11.72
CA ARG A 34 -6.60 -1.03 11.16
C ARG A 34 -7.12 -2.35 10.59
N ASP A 35 -8.42 -2.60 10.75
CA ASP A 35 -9.10 -3.67 10.02
C ASP A 35 -9.36 -3.25 8.58
N LEU A 36 -9.37 -4.23 7.67
CA LEU A 36 -9.67 -4.06 6.26
C LEU A 36 -11.14 -4.42 6.01
N GLY A 37 -11.77 -3.76 5.02
CA GLY A 37 -13.04 -4.25 4.50
C GLY A 37 -12.88 -5.63 3.85
N VAL A 38 -13.93 -6.45 3.78
CA VAL A 38 -13.84 -7.83 3.24
C VAL A 38 -13.26 -7.87 1.81
N ILE A 39 -13.70 -6.97 0.92
CA ILE A 39 -13.17 -6.86 -0.45
C ILE A 39 -11.71 -6.43 -0.45
N GLU A 40 -11.36 -5.47 0.41
CA GLU A 40 -10.00 -4.99 0.56
C GLU A 40 -9.09 -6.12 1.05
N ALA A 41 -9.50 -6.86 2.08
CA ALA A 41 -8.77 -8.00 2.62
C ALA A 41 -8.51 -9.07 1.54
N ILE A 42 -9.53 -9.44 0.75
CA ILE A 42 -9.36 -10.39 -0.37
C ILE A 42 -8.42 -9.83 -1.45
N SER A 43 -8.60 -8.56 -1.83
CA SER A 43 -7.74 -7.87 -2.83
C SER A 43 -6.30 -7.67 -2.35
N VAL A 44 -6.06 -7.74 -1.06
CA VAL A 44 -4.73 -7.72 -0.47
C VAL A 44 -4.06 -9.08 -0.64
N VAL A 45 -4.80 -10.17 -0.47
CA VAL A 45 -4.26 -11.53 -0.68
C VAL A 45 -3.68 -11.66 -2.08
N THR A 46 -4.38 -11.17 -3.11
CA THR A 46 -3.93 -11.27 -4.51
C THR A 46 -2.62 -10.54 -4.79
N ARG A 47 -2.29 -9.51 -4.01
CA ARG A 47 -1.12 -8.64 -4.22
C ARG A 47 0.02 -8.88 -3.24
N SER A 48 -0.26 -9.49 -2.09
CA SER A 48 0.69 -9.58 -0.96
C SER A 48 0.99 -11.00 -0.51
N CYS A 49 0.18 -12.00 -0.90
CA CYS A 49 0.47 -13.38 -0.55
C CYS A 49 1.53 -13.95 -1.51
N PRO A 50 2.62 -14.59 -1.03
CA PRO A 50 3.62 -15.19 -1.90
C PRO A 50 3.17 -16.53 -2.51
N ASN A 51 2.07 -17.11 -2.05
CA ASN A 51 1.60 -18.42 -2.49
C ASN A 51 0.61 -18.29 -3.66
N GLY A 52 1.02 -18.76 -4.84
CA GLY A 52 0.22 -18.67 -6.06
C GLY A 52 -1.15 -19.37 -5.98
N ARG A 53 -1.29 -20.47 -5.23
CA ARG A 53 -2.59 -21.15 -5.04
C ARG A 53 -3.56 -20.30 -4.24
N VAL A 54 -3.05 -19.60 -3.24
CA VAL A 54 -3.84 -18.69 -2.39
C VAL A 54 -4.24 -17.44 -3.17
N ILE A 55 -3.32 -16.90 -4.00
CA ILE A 55 -3.63 -15.81 -4.92
C ILE A 55 -4.74 -16.23 -5.90
N ALA A 56 -4.66 -17.42 -6.48
CA ALA A 56 -5.69 -17.93 -7.40
C ALA A 56 -7.05 -18.07 -6.70
N ALA A 57 -7.09 -18.59 -5.47
CA ALA A 57 -8.31 -18.66 -4.68
C ALA A 57 -8.91 -17.27 -4.40
N ALA A 58 -8.07 -16.29 -4.05
CA ALA A 58 -8.51 -14.92 -3.83
C ALA A 58 -9.03 -14.23 -5.10
N ASN A 59 -8.41 -14.46 -6.26
CA ASN A 59 -8.93 -13.97 -7.54
C ASN A 59 -10.29 -14.59 -7.86
N GLY A 60 -10.44 -15.91 -7.71
CA GLY A 60 -11.72 -16.59 -7.91
C GLY A 60 -12.82 -16.08 -6.98
N ALA A 61 -12.49 -15.80 -5.72
CA ALA A 61 -13.39 -15.16 -4.77
C ALA A 61 -13.87 -13.78 -5.23
N LEU A 62 -12.96 -12.92 -5.72
CA LEU A 62 -13.33 -11.61 -6.26
C LEU A 62 -14.24 -11.74 -7.49
N ASP A 63 -13.96 -12.68 -8.38
CA ASP A 63 -14.78 -12.89 -9.58
C ASP A 63 -16.17 -13.44 -9.24
N ALA A 64 -16.27 -14.35 -8.27
CA ALA A 64 -17.54 -14.83 -7.75
C ALA A 64 -18.37 -13.71 -7.09
N ILE A 65 -17.72 -12.80 -6.36
CA ILE A 65 -18.38 -11.62 -5.78
C ILE A 65 -18.86 -10.66 -6.88
N LYS A 66 -18.06 -10.43 -7.94
CA LYS A 66 -18.50 -9.59 -9.06
C LYS A 66 -19.72 -10.17 -9.77
N ALA A 67 -19.78 -11.50 -9.92
CA ALA A 67 -20.87 -12.19 -10.60
C ALA A 67 -22.14 -12.34 -9.74
N GLY A 68 -21.97 -12.68 -8.46
CA GLY A 68 -23.08 -12.98 -7.54
C GLY A 68 -23.41 -11.87 -6.55
N GLY A 69 -22.69 -10.75 -6.58
CA GLY A 69 -22.95 -9.59 -5.74
C GLY A 69 -22.69 -9.82 -4.25
N PRO A 70 -23.36 -9.05 -3.36
CA PRO A 70 -23.10 -9.05 -1.92
C PRO A 70 -23.41 -10.40 -1.25
N ASP A 71 -24.31 -11.20 -1.82
CA ASP A 71 -24.70 -12.50 -1.27
C ASP A 71 -23.54 -13.50 -1.27
N LYS A 72 -22.54 -13.29 -2.13
CA LYS A 72 -21.33 -14.11 -2.20
C LYS A 72 -20.26 -13.72 -1.19
N LEU A 73 -20.37 -12.56 -0.55
CA LEU A 73 -19.30 -12.05 0.32
C LEU A 73 -18.96 -13.00 1.47
N LYS A 74 -19.96 -13.52 2.20
CA LYS A 74 -19.72 -14.38 3.38
C LYS A 74 -19.10 -15.71 2.98
N GLU A 75 -19.62 -16.33 1.93
CA GLU A 75 -19.07 -17.57 1.35
C GLU A 75 -17.62 -17.38 0.87
N GLN A 76 -17.35 -16.34 0.09
CA GLN A 76 -16.03 -16.10 -0.49
C GLN A 76 -15.01 -15.64 0.56
N ALA A 77 -15.41 -14.89 1.57
CA ALA A 77 -14.55 -14.55 2.70
C ALA A 77 -14.11 -15.79 3.47
N TYR A 78 -15.01 -16.75 3.70
CA TYR A 78 -14.67 -18.03 4.33
C TYR A 78 -13.68 -18.82 3.48
N PHE A 79 -13.92 -18.97 2.18
CA PHE A 79 -12.99 -19.65 1.28
C PHE A 79 -11.59 -19.03 1.31
N VAL A 80 -11.48 -17.71 1.24
CA VAL A 80 -10.17 -17.04 1.29
C VAL A 80 -9.51 -17.22 2.65
N LEU A 81 -10.25 -17.11 3.76
CA LEU A 81 -9.71 -17.34 5.10
C LEU A 81 -9.15 -18.76 5.28
N THR A 82 -9.82 -19.76 4.70
CA THR A 82 -9.32 -21.15 4.69
C THR A 82 -8.15 -21.36 3.71
N ALA A 83 -8.05 -20.57 2.64
CA ALA A 83 -6.97 -20.67 1.68
C ALA A 83 -5.66 -20.04 2.20
N ILE A 84 -5.72 -18.94 2.96
CA ILE A 84 -4.54 -18.24 3.48
C ILE A 84 -3.81 -18.98 4.61
N GLN A 85 -4.22 -20.21 4.92
CA GLN A 85 -3.57 -21.04 5.93
C GLN A 85 -2.09 -21.25 5.55
N GLY A 86 -1.20 -20.90 6.48
CA GLY A 86 0.25 -20.93 6.26
C GLY A 86 0.85 -19.60 5.77
N TRP A 87 0.06 -18.60 5.39
CA TRP A 87 0.58 -17.24 5.20
C TRP A 87 0.91 -16.62 6.56
N ARG A 88 2.02 -15.86 6.64
CA ARG A 88 2.60 -15.32 7.88
C ARG A 88 3.02 -13.86 7.71
N GLY A 89 3.23 -13.18 8.83
CA GLY A 89 3.62 -11.77 8.92
C GLY A 89 2.44 -10.85 9.23
N ASP A 90 2.74 -9.57 9.49
CA ASP A 90 1.74 -8.59 9.94
C ASP A 90 0.60 -8.43 8.96
N ARG A 91 0.91 -8.42 7.65
CA ARG A 91 -0.11 -8.35 6.60
C ARG A 91 -1.02 -9.56 6.58
N ALA A 92 -0.48 -10.76 6.79
CA ALA A 92 -1.29 -11.98 6.88
C ALA A 92 -2.20 -11.93 8.10
N THR A 93 -1.68 -11.44 9.23
CA THR A 93 -2.42 -11.26 10.48
C THR A 93 -3.56 -10.27 10.31
N GLN A 94 -3.32 -9.12 9.67
CA GLN A 94 -4.34 -8.12 9.39
C GLN A 94 -5.47 -8.70 8.53
N VAL A 95 -5.13 -9.40 7.44
CA VAL A 95 -6.13 -10.04 6.56
C VAL A 95 -6.91 -11.10 7.34
N HIS A 96 -6.23 -11.98 8.07
CA HIS A 96 -6.87 -13.02 8.85
C HIS A 96 -7.83 -12.44 9.88
N ARG A 97 -7.41 -11.43 10.64
CA ARG A 97 -8.25 -10.71 11.62
C ARG A 97 -9.47 -10.08 10.94
N SER A 98 -9.26 -9.38 9.81
CA SER A 98 -10.31 -8.69 9.08
C SER A 98 -11.38 -9.65 8.53
N LEU A 99 -10.96 -10.75 7.89
CA LEU A 99 -11.88 -11.77 7.37
C LEU A 99 -12.59 -12.51 8.50
N SER A 100 -11.88 -12.88 9.57
CA SER A 100 -12.48 -13.54 10.73
C SER A 100 -13.53 -12.65 11.39
N ARG A 101 -13.24 -11.35 11.55
CA ARG A 101 -14.18 -10.40 12.12
C ARG A 101 -15.44 -10.27 11.26
N TYR A 102 -15.28 -10.14 9.94
CA TYR A 102 -16.40 -10.07 9.02
C TYR A 102 -17.32 -11.30 9.08
N LEU A 103 -16.74 -12.51 9.22
CA LEU A 103 -17.52 -13.74 9.27
C LEU A 103 -18.32 -13.92 10.58
N ASN A 104 -17.84 -13.31 11.68
CA ASN A 104 -18.46 -13.37 13.00
C ASN A 104 -19.47 -12.24 13.26
N GLN A 105 -19.74 -11.39 12.27
CA GLN A 105 -20.79 -10.38 12.28
C GLN A 105 -22.14 -10.95 11.80
#